data_AF-A0A450U8X2-F1
#
_entry.id   AF-A0A450U8X2-F1
#
_cell.length_a   1.000
_cell.length_b   1.000
_cell.length_c   1.000
_cell.angle_alpha   90.00
_cell.angle_beta   90.00
_cell.angle_gamma   90.00
#
_symmetry.space_group_name_H-M   'P 1'
#
loop_
_entity.id
_entity.type
_entity.pdbx_description
1 polymer ?
#
loop_
_entity_poly.entity_id
_entity_poly.type
_entity_poly.pdbx_seq_one_letter_code
_entity_poly.pdbx_strand_id
1 'polypeptide(L)'
;MTRRNRSGSIGFIVDDLNPMLRGWFNYFKHAYRTEYREIDGFIRRRLRAILLRHNKRKGLGITLDAHCQWTNAYFAELGLFTMHEARVLACRPR
;
A
#
# COMPACT_ATOMS: atom_id res chain seq x y z
N MET A 1 -0.10 -2.39 -16.29
CA MET A 1 0.55 -1.07 -16.45
C MET A 1 -0.42 0.03 -16.07
N THR A 2 -0.18 0.72 -14.96
CA THR A 2 -1.16 1.58 -14.26
C THR A 2 -1.40 2.91 -14.99
N ARG A 3 -2.55 3.05 -15.65
CA ARG A 3 -3.04 4.32 -16.23
C ARG A 3 -3.25 5.35 -15.11
N ARG A 4 -2.79 6.59 -15.30
CA ARG A 4 -2.80 7.70 -14.31
C ARG A 4 -4.19 8.08 -13.76
N ASN A 5 -5.26 7.59 -14.39
CA ASN A 5 -6.65 7.64 -13.93
C ASN A 5 -7.26 6.24 -14.12
N ARG A 6 -7.20 5.38 -13.10
CA ARG A 6 -7.98 4.13 -13.10
C ARG A 6 -9.31 4.41 -12.41
N SER A 7 -10.40 4.30 -13.16
CA SER A 7 -11.74 4.18 -12.59
C SER A 7 -11.87 2.77 -12.02
N GLY A 8 -11.99 2.65 -10.70
CA GLY A 8 -12.13 1.37 -10.02
C GLY A 8 -12.14 1.56 -8.51
N SER A 9 -12.82 0.66 -7.81
CA SER A 9 -12.83 0.66 -6.34
C SER A 9 -11.43 0.44 -5.78
N ILE A 10 -11.14 1.02 -4.62
CA ILE A 10 -9.82 0.92 -3.99
C ILE A 10 -9.39 -0.55 -3.76
N GLY A 11 -10.34 -1.43 -3.44
CA GLY A 11 -10.09 -2.86 -3.28
C GLY A 11 -9.57 -3.54 -4.55
N PHE A 12 -10.09 -3.16 -5.72
CA PHE A 12 -9.59 -3.69 -7.00
C PHE A 12 -8.17 -3.22 -7.31
N ILE A 13 -7.83 -1.99 -6.90
CA ILE A 13 -6.48 -1.46 -7.03
C ILE A 13 -5.53 -2.23 -6.11
N VAL A 14 -5.95 -2.50 -4.87
CA VAL A 14 -5.17 -3.30 -3.92
C VAL A 14 -4.94 -4.72 -4.45
N ASP A 15 -5.99 -5.36 -4.96
CA ASP A 15 -5.90 -6.73 -5.50
C ASP A 15 -4.95 -6.82 -6.70
N ASP A 16 -4.98 -5.84 -7.60
CA ASP A 16 -4.04 -5.73 -8.74
C ASP A 16 -2.60 -5.42 -8.31
N LEU A 17 -2.42 -4.67 -7.21
CA LEU A 17 -1.11 -4.33 -6.66
C LEU A 17 -0.47 -5.50 -5.91
N ASN A 18 -1.25 -6.29 -5.17
CA ASN A 18 -0.77 -7.41 -4.38
C ASN A 18 0.16 -8.40 -5.13
N PRO A 19 -0.18 -8.91 -6.33
CA PRO A 19 0.72 -9.80 -7.08
C PRO A 19 2.00 -9.09 -7.52
N MET A 20 1.93 -7.80 -7.88
CA MET A 20 3.14 -7.02 -8.19
C MET A 20 4.01 -6.86 -6.95
N LEU A 21 3.44 -6.56 -5.78
CA LEU A 21 4.18 -6.44 -4.51
C LEU A 21 4.82 -7.75 -4.09
N ARG A 22 4.15 -8.89 -4.29
CA ARG A 22 4.73 -10.22 -4.06
C ARG A 22 5.93 -10.49 -4.96
N GLY A 23 5.81 -10.20 -6.26
CA GLY A 23 6.92 -10.33 -7.21
C GLY A 23 8.09 -9.40 -6.85
N TRP A 24 7.78 -8.17 -6.47
CA TRP A 24 8.77 -7.20 -6.01
C TRP A 24 9.46 -7.66 -4.73
N PHE A 25 8.73 -8.15 -3.73
CA PHE A 25 9.30 -8.69 -2.50
C PHE A 25 10.28 -9.84 -2.78
N ASN A 26 9.93 -10.74 -3.71
CA ASN A 26 10.80 -11.84 -4.10
C ASN A 26 12.09 -11.34 -4.79
N TYR A 27 11.99 -10.30 -5.62
CA TYR A 27 13.15 -9.68 -6.26
C TYR A 27 14.05 -8.94 -5.26
N PHE A 28 13.44 -8.20 -4.34
CA PHE A 28 14.11 -7.39 -3.31
C PHE A 28 14.40 -8.16 -2.02
N LYS A 29 14.42 -9.50 -2.04
CA LYS A 29 14.74 -10.36 -0.87
C LYS A 29 15.98 -9.93 -0.08
N HIS A 30 16.97 -9.36 -0.76
CA HIS A 30 18.24 -8.92 -0.17
C HIS A 30 18.23 -7.45 0.30
N ALA A 31 17.11 -6.74 0.13
CA ALA A 31 16.96 -5.35 0.56
C ALA A 31 16.93 -5.23 2.09
N TYR A 32 17.36 -4.07 2.59
CA TYR A 32 17.46 -3.83 4.02
C TYR A 32 16.07 -3.71 4.67
N ARG A 33 15.96 -4.14 5.93
CA ARG A 33 14.69 -4.15 6.69
C ARG A 33 13.95 -2.81 6.73
N THR A 34 14.69 -1.71 6.68
CA THR A 34 14.19 -0.34 6.71
C THR A 34 13.49 0.05 5.41
N GLU A 35 13.98 -0.44 4.28
CA GLU A 35 13.44 -0.10 2.96
C GLU A 35 12.01 -0.64 2.78
N TYR A 36 11.72 -1.83 3.30
CA TYR A 36 10.36 -2.39 3.25
C TYR A 36 9.33 -1.45 3.89
N ARG A 37 9.66 -0.84 5.04
CA ARG A 37 8.76 0.06 5.76
C ARG A 37 8.54 1.37 4.99
N GLU A 38 9.58 1.89 4.33
CA GLU A 38 9.49 3.09 3.49
C GLU A 38 8.66 2.83 2.23
N ILE A 39 8.85 1.68 1.59
CA ILE A 39 8.07 1.25 0.42
C ILE A 39 6.60 1.07 0.80
N ASP A 40 6.31 0.33 1.88
CA ASP A 40 4.94 0.15 2.39
C ASP A 40 4.29 1.50 2.76
N GLY A 41 5.08 2.45 3.27
CA GLY A 41 4.63 3.83 3.52
C GLY A 41 4.32 4.60 2.23
N PHE A 42 5.18 4.48 1.22
CA PHE A 42 4.99 5.10 -0.08
C PHE A 42 3.73 4.59 -0.79
N ILE A 43 3.50 3.27 -0.77
CA ILE A 43 2.31 2.63 -1.34
C ILE A 43 1.04 3.15 -0.67
N ARG A 44 0.98 3.15 0.67
CA ARG A 44 -0.16 3.69 1.43
C ARG A 44 -0.41 5.16 1.13
N ARG A 45 0.64 5.98 1.06
CA ARG A 45 0.51 7.39 0.67
C ARG A 45 -0.10 7.55 -0.72
N ARG A 46 0.33 6.73 -1.69
CA ARG A 46 -0.20 6.75 -3.05
C ARG A 46 -1.66 6.30 -3.11
N LEU A 47 -2.05 5.28 -2.35
CA LEU A 47 -3.44 4.85 -2.22
C LEU A 47 -4.32 5.96 -1.62
N ARG A 48 -3.87 6.64 -0.57
CA ARG A 48 -4.57 7.80 0.00
C ARG A 48 -4.74 8.94 -1.01
N ALA A 49 -3.71 9.22 -1.83
CA ALA A 49 -3.82 10.21 -2.88
C ALA A 49 -4.86 9.84 -3.95
N ILE A 50 -5.00 8.55 -4.27
CA ILE A 50 -6.05 8.05 -5.17
C ILE A 50 -7.43 8.22 -4.53
N LEU A 51 -7.60 7.84 -3.26
CA LEU A 51 -8.87 8.01 -2.52
C LEU A 51 -9.30 9.47 -2.41
N LEU A 52 -8.36 10.39 -2.15
CA LEU A 52 -8.63 11.83 -2.16
C LEU A 52 -9.18 12.29 -3.51
N ARG A 53 -8.58 11.83 -4.62
CA ARG A 53 -9.04 12.15 -5.97
C ARG A 53 -10.45 11.60 -6.24
N HIS A 54 -10.76 10.38 -5.79
CA HIS A 54 -12.11 9.83 -5.87
C HIS A 54 -13.13 10.69 -5.12
N ASN A 55 -12.75 11.21 -3.94
CA ASN A 55 -13.58 12.12 -3.15
C ASN A 55 -13.59 13.57 -3.67
N LYS A 56 -13.10 13.82 -4.90
CA LYS A 56 -12.98 15.16 -5.51
C LYS A 56 -12.14 16.16 -4.68
N ARG A 57 -11.35 15.65 -3.73
CA ARG A 57 -10.44 16.46 -2.90
C ARG A 57 -9.06 16.49 -3.57
N LYS A 58 -8.43 17.67 -3.59
CA LYS A 58 -7.07 17.84 -4.09
C LYS A 58 -6.07 17.61 -2.95
N GLY A 59 -5.08 16.74 -3.15
CA GLY A 59 -4.04 16.49 -2.14
C GLY A 59 -3.13 15.31 -2.49
N LEU A 60 -2.01 15.20 -1.77
CA LEU A 60 -0.99 14.15 -1.95
C LEU A 60 -1.13 12.97 -0.97
N GLY A 61 -2.19 12.92 -0.16
CA GLY A 61 -2.39 11.86 0.85
C GLY A 61 -1.46 11.96 2.07
N ILE A 62 -0.87 13.14 2.29
CA ILE A 62 0.06 13.45 3.40
C ILE A 62 -0.66 14.11 4.58
N THR A 63 -1.81 14.74 4.33
CA THR A 63 -2.57 15.50 5.32
C THR A 63 -3.05 14.62 6.47
N LEU A 64 -3.09 15.18 7.68
CA LEU A 64 -3.56 14.49 8.90
C LEU A 64 -5.00 13.95 8.73
N ASP A 65 -5.89 14.74 8.11
CA ASP A 65 -7.26 14.36 7.76
C ASP A 65 -7.32 13.04 6.96
N ALA A 66 -6.44 12.90 5.96
CA ALA A 66 -6.36 11.67 5.16
C ALA A 66 -5.84 10.48 5.99
N HIS A 67 -4.97 10.72 6.97
CA HIS A 67 -4.46 9.68 7.85
C HIS A 67 -5.50 9.21 8.87
N CYS A 68 -6.37 10.12 9.33
CA CYS A 68 -7.51 9.84 10.20
C CYS A 68 -8.64 9.14 9.44
N GLN A 69 -8.96 9.60 8.23
CA GLN A 69 -10.03 9.04 7.41
C GLN A 69 -9.68 7.67 6.81
N TRP A 70 -8.41 7.48 6.40
CA TRP A 70 -7.90 6.20 5.89
C TRP A 70 -6.73 5.72 6.74
N THR A 71 -7.11 5.10 7.86
CA THR A 71 -6.18 4.50 8.80
C THR A 71 -5.44 3.33 8.17
N ASN A 72 -4.33 2.91 8.78
CA ASN A 72 -3.60 1.73 8.31
C ASN A 72 -4.46 0.44 8.42
N ALA A 73 -5.37 0.40 9.41
CA ALA A 73 -6.31 -0.70 9.60
C ALA A 73 -7.25 -0.85 8.41
N TYR A 74 -7.77 0.25 7.85
CA TYR A 74 -8.60 0.22 6.64
C TYR A 74 -7.91 -0.48 5.46
N PHE A 75 -6.62 -0.22 5.25
CA PHE A 75 -5.87 -0.90 4.18
C PHE A 75 -5.59 -2.36 4.49
N ALA A 76 -5.40 -2.71 5.77
CA ALA A 76 -5.23 -4.11 6.19
C ALA A 76 -6.53 -4.91 5.99
N GLU A 77 -7.69 -4.34 6.29
CA GLU A 77 -9.02 -4.95 6.04
C GLU A 77 -9.28 -5.17 4.55
N LEU A 78 -8.79 -4.28 3.70
CA LEU A 78 -8.83 -4.44 2.24
C LEU A 78 -7.87 -5.53 1.71
N GLY A 79 -7.05 -6.14 2.58
CA GLY A 79 -6.11 -7.18 2.21
C GLY A 79 -4.84 -6.65 1.53
N LEU A 80 -4.42 -5.41 1.81
CA LEU A 80 -3.18 -4.87 1.27
C LEU A 80 -1.99 -5.68 1.76
N PHE A 81 -1.24 -6.26 0.82
CA PHE A 81 0.00 -6.96 1.12
C PHE A 81 1.06 -5.96 1.58
N THR A 82 1.56 -6.11 2.81
CA THR A 82 2.70 -5.34 3.30
C THR A 82 3.95 -6.20 3.38
N MET A 83 5.07 -5.69 2.86
CA MET A 83 6.33 -6.42 2.86
C MET A 83 6.86 -6.59 4.30
N HIS A 84 6.60 -5.62 5.16
CA HIS A 84 6.92 -5.71 6.57
C HIS A 84 6.22 -6.89 7.26
N GLU A 85 4.90 -7.08 7.08
CA GLU A 85 4.18 -8.21 7.67
C GLU A 85 4.65 -9.54 7.09
N ALA A 86 4.88 -9.63 5.77
CA ALA A 86 5.41 -10.83 5.15
C ALA A 86 6.77 -11.24 5.72
N ARG A 87 7.66 -10.27 5.99
CA ARG A 87 8.93 -10.52 6.69
C ARG A 87 8.71 -10.98 8.12
N VAL A 88 7.84 -10.30 8.88
CA VAL A 88 7.55 -10.67 10.28
C VAL A 88 7.01 -12.11 10.36
N LEU A 89 6.10 -12.47 9.44
CA LEU A 89 5.58 -13.83 9.30
C LEU A 89 6.70 -14.83 8.97
N ALA A 90 7.60 -14.50 8.05
CA ALA A 90 8.74 -15.35 7.69
C ALA A 90 9.78 -15.49 8.81
N CYS A 91 9.94 -14.47 9.67
CA CYS A 91 10.85 -14.51 10.82
C CYS A 91 10.25 -15.18 12.06
N ARG A 92 8.94 -15.44 12.10
CA ARG A 92 8.30 -16.06 13.25
C ARG A 92 8.65 -17.55 13.25
N PRO A 93 9.33 -18.08 14.28
CA PRO A 93 9.58 -19.51 14.38
C PRO A 93 8.24 -20.23 14.53
N ARG A 94 8.11 -21.37 13.85
CA ARG A 94 6.94 -22.23 13.89
C ARG A 94 6.85 -22.97 15.22
#